data_AF-A0A544Z639-F1
#
_entry.id   AF-A0A544Z639-F1
#
_cell.length_a   1.000
_cell.length_b   1.000
_cell.length_c   1.000
_cell.angle_alpha   90.00
_cell.angle_beta   90.00
_cell.angle_gamma   90.00
#
_symmetry.space_group_name_H-M   'P 1'
#
loop_
_entity.id
_entity.type
_entity.pdbx_description
1 polymer ?
#
loop_
_entity_poly.entity_id
_entity_poly.type
_entity_poly.pdbx_seq_one_letter_code
_entity_poly.pdbx_strand_id
1 'polypeptide(L)'
;MPTEFDLPSALIAGVQSRDQAWSFIRGFADAWMEPLRDGDGYTERELVAAEDRLGLALPSALREALALFGKRLDLCRTMQHLLPPDELHLCDSGLLMFYCENQGVWNCCIRPSDISFDDPPTVLRPDCSHEEHYQSGIPWFERLSTACIAIVLTESLYSHEGALTLYGQLLPDEIAMVGQRFPTAALPSYPAEHVECDTGHQWYVDEDVILSLETYNEPLKHDHPVLPGWDRIGRQADLHVRARTQEALQSIRESLPTEWFNWRPVYGRA
;
A
#
# COMPACT_ATOMS: atom_id res chain seq x y z
N MET A 1 -11.86 -19.96 21.85
CA MET A 1 -11.27 -18.66 21.49
C MET A 1 -10.67 -18.86 20.12
N PRO A 2 -11.04 -18.11 19.08
CA PRO A 2 -10.23 -18.11 17.86
C PRO A 2 -8.81 -17.73 18.28
N THR A 3 -7.81 -18.48 17.82
CA THR A 3 -6.41 -18.11 17.94
C THR A 3 -6.25 -16.69 17.41
N GLU A 4 -5.76 -15.79 18.25
CA GLU A 4 -5.50 -14.39 17.96
C GLU A 4 -4.68 -14.28 16.66
N PHE A 5 -5.11 -13.41 15.73
CA PHE A 5 -4.40 -13.20 14.48
C PHE A 5 -3.09 -12.46 14.77
N ASP A 6 -1.99 -13.22 14.83
CA ASP A 6 -0.63 -12.71 14.97
C ASP A 6 -0.16 -12.13 13.62
N LEU A 7 -0.25 -10.81 13.48
CA LEU A 7 0.04 -10.10 12.24
C LEU A 7 1.47 -10.37 11.71
N PRO A 8 2.56 -10.24 12.51
CA PRO A 8 3.91 -10.58 12.07
C PRO A 8 4.04 -11.99 11.48
N SER A 9 3.58 -13.02 12.19
CA SER A 9 3.68 -14.41 11.71
C SER A 9 2.80 -14.66 10.49
N ALA A 10 1.59 -14.10 10.47
CA ALA A 10 0.69 -14.21 9.34
C ALA A 10 1.30 -13.57 8.08
N LEU A 11 1.97 -12.42 8.23
CA LEU A 11 2.62 -11.73 7.12
C LEU A 11 3.81 -12.53 6.57
N ILE A 12 4.66 -13.08 7.45
CA ILE A 12 5.78 -13.95 7.06
C ILE A 12 5.28 -15.14 6.21
N ALA A 13 4.18 -15.78 6.61
CA ALA A 13 3.55 -16.85 5.85
C ALA A 13 2.94 -16.33 4.54
N GLY A 14 2.19 -15.22 4.61
CA GLY A 14 1.48 -14.62 3.49
C GLY A 14 2.37 -14.35 2.28
N VAL A 15 3.60 -13.85 2.53
CA VAL A 15 4.54 -13.55 1.44
C VAL A 15 5.18 -14.79 0.81
N GLN A 16 5.01 -16.01 1.34
CA GLN A 16 5.69 -17.20 0.81
C GLN A 16 5.09 -17.74 -0.51
N SER A 17 3.79 -17.53 -0.75
CA SER A 17 3.10 -18.06 -1.93
C SER A 17 1.77 -17.38 -2.16
N ARG A 18 1.25 -17.48 -3.40
CA ARG A 18 -0.06 -16.95 -3.79
C ARG A 18 -1.20 -17.40 -2.87
N ASP A 19 -1.30 -18.69 -2.58
CA ASP A 19 -2.38 -19.23 -1.73
C ASP A 19 -2.29 -18.74 -0.28
N GLN A 20 -1.05 -18.57 0.22
CA GLN A 20 -0.82 -18.00 1.55
C GLN A 20 -1.14 -16.51 1.61
N ALA A 21 -0.91 -15.76 0.52
CA ALA A 21 -1.32 -14.36 0.43
C ALA A 21 -2.84 -14.18 0.57
N TRP A 22 -3.63 -15.05 -0.07
CA TRP A 22 -5.09 -15.03 0.08
C TRP A 22 -5.54 -15.42 1.49
N SER A 23 -4.84 -16.38 2.11
CA SER A 23 -5.09 -16.76 3.50
C SER A 23 -4.79 -15.60 4.45
N PHE A 24 -3.69 -14.88 4.22
CA PHE A 24 -3.35 -13.66 4.94
C PHE A 24 -4.44 -12.60 4.80
N ILE A 25 -4.84 -12.26 3.57
CA ILE A 25 -5.84 -11.19 3.33
C ILE A 25 -7.17 -11.53 4.01
N ARG A 26 -7.63 -12.79 3.96
CA ARG A 26 -8.83 -13.23 4.69
C ARG A 26 -8.68 -13.07 6.20
N GLY A 27 -7.57 -13.53 6.77
CA GLY A 27 -7.31 -13.43 8.21
C GLY A 27 -7.16 -11.98 8.68
N PHE A 28 -6.50 -11.15 7.88
CA PHE A 28 -6.35 -9.72 8.14
C PHE A 28 -7.72 -9.03 8.14
N ALA A 29 -8.53 -9.25 7.11
CA ALA A 29 -9.88 -8.67 7.03
C ALA A 29 -10.77 -9.11 8.21
N ASP A 30 -10.71 -10.38 8.61
CA ASP A 30 -11.46 -10.92 9.76
C ASP A 30 -11.03 -10.30 11.09
N ALA A 31 -9.73 -10.04 11.28
CA ALA A 31 -9.19 -9.56 12.54
C ALA A 31 -9.10 -8.03 12.69
N TRP A 32 -8.96 -7.30 11.58
CA TRP A 32 -8.70 -5.84 11.59
C TRP A 32 -9.83 -5.00 11.00
N MET A 33 -10.69 -5.61 10.19
CA MET A 33 -11.75 -4.95 9.42
C MET A 33 -13.04 -5.77 9.50
N GLU A 34 -13.83 -5.82 8.43
CA GLU A 34 -14.94 -6.78 8.32
C GLU A 34 -14.53 -8.06 7.56
N PRO A 35 -14.92 -9.25 8.04
CA PRO A 35 -14.60 -10.52 7.37
C PRO A 35 -15.08 -10.56 5.92
N LEU A 36 -14.28 -11.14 5.03
CA LEU A 36 -14.64 -11.30 3.62
C LEU A 36 -15.81 -12.29 3.45
N ARG A 37 -16.73 -11.95 2.55
CA ARG A 37 -17.93 -12.74 2.23
C ARG A 37 -18.07 -13.03 0.75
N ASP A 38 -18.91 -14.00 0.41
CA ASP A 38 -19.34 -14.21 -0.97
C ASP A 38 -20.02 -12.93 -1.49
N GLY A 39 -19.53 -12.42 -2.61
CA GLY A 39 -20.00 -11.16 -3.20
C GLY A 39 -19.08 -9.95 -2.99
N ASP A 40 -18.05 -10.08 -2.14
CA ASP A 40 -17.04 -9.03 -1.91
C ASP A 40 -16.08 -8.82 -3.11
N GLY A 41 -16.20 -9.64 -4.15
CA GLY A 41 -15.44 -9.50 -5.39
C GLY A 41 -16.27 -9.63 -6.66
N TYR A 42 -15.57 -9.62 -7.79
CA TYR A 42 -16.16 -9.71 -9.12
C TYR A 42 -16.46 -11.16 -9.51
N THR A 43 -17.58 -11.32 -10.21
CA THR A 43 -18.03 -12.61 -10.73
C THR A 43 -17.18 -13.05 -11.92
N GLU A 44 -17.20 -14.35 -12.19
CA GLU A 44 -16.58 -14.94 -13.38
C GLU A 44 -16.91 -14.18 -14.67
N ARG A 45 -18.18 -13.83 -14.82
CA ARG A 45 -18.69 -13.12 -15.99
C ARG A 45 -18.09 -11.73 -16.14
N GLU A 46 -17.92 -11.00 -15.03
CA GLU A 46 -17.31 -9.67 -15.03
C GLU A 46 -15.81 -9.76 -15.40
N LEU A 47 -15.12 -10.79 -14.93
CA LEU A 47 -13.70 -11.01 -15.23
C LEU A 47 -13.48 -11.42 -16.69
N VAL A 48 -14.28 -12.35 -17.23
CA VAL A 48 -14.22 -12.73 -18.65
C VAL A 48 -14.54 -11.54 -19.56
N ALA A 49 -15.51 -10.69 -19.18
CA ALA A 49 -15.81 -9.49 -19.95
C ALA A 49 -14.63 -8.50 -20.00
N ALA A 50 -13.82 -8.42 -18.93
CA ALA A 50 -12.60 -7.63 -18.93
C ALA A 50 -11.53 -8.25 -19.84
N GLU A 51 -11.34 -9.57 -19.81
CA GLU A 51 -10.42 -10.30 -20.68
C GLU A 51 -10.77 -10.10 -22.17
N ASP A 52 -12.05 -10.27 -22.52
CA ASP A 52 -12.56 -10.05 -23.88
C ASP A 52 -12.32 -8.61 -24.35
N ARG A 53 -12.53 -7.62 -23.46
CA ARG A 53 -12.31 -6.20 -23.76
C ARG A 53 -10.83 -5.87 -23.95
N LEU A 54 -9.96 -6.46 -23.13
CA LEU A 54 -8.52 -6.25 -23.19
C LEU A 54 -7.86 -7.05 -24.31
N GLY A 55 -8.50 -8.12 -24.80
CA GLY A 55 -7.94 -9.03 -25.78
C GLY A 55 -6.83 -9.93 -25.21
N LEU A 56 -6.84 -10.18 -23.90
CA LEU A 56 -5.86 -11.02 -23.20
C LEU A 56 -6.51 -11.74 -22.00
N ALA A 57 -5.93 -12.86 -21.58
CA ALA A 57 -6.29 -13.50 -20.32
C ALA A 57 -5.61 -12.78 -19.15
N LEU A 58 -6.35 -12.52 -18.07
CA LEU A 58 -5.77 -11.92 -16.88
C LEU A 58 -4.90 -12.95 -16.15
N PRO A 59 -3.76 -12.53 -15.55
CA PRO A 59 -3.01 -13.40 -14.66
C PRO A 59 -3.89 -13.95 -13.55
N SER A 60 -3.71 -15.23 -13.22
CA SER A 60 -4.52 -15.93 -12.21
C SER A 60 -4.58 -15.16 -10.88
N ALA A 61 -3.46 -14.63 -10.40
CA ALA A 61 -3.42 -13.86 -9.16
C ALA A 61 -4.26 -12.55 -9.21
N LEU A 62 -4.31 -11.87 -10.36
CA LEU A 62 -5.11 -10.64 -10.50
C LEU A 62 -6.60 -10.98 -10.48
N ARG A 63 -6.95 -12.03 -11.22
CA ARG A 63 -8.29 -12.56 -11.30
C ARG A 63 -8.80 -13.03 -9.94
N GLU A 64 -7.97 -13.74 -9.19
CA GLU A 64 -8.24 -14.19 -7.81
C GLU A 64 -8.42 -13.01 -6.85
N ALA A 65 -7.55 -12.00 -6.89
CA ALA A 65 -7.68 -10.79 -6.06
C ALA A 65 -9.00 -10.05 -6.32
N LEU A 66 -9.33 -9.81 -7.60
CA LEU A 66 -10.56 -9.15 -8.01
C LEU A 66 -11.80 -9.97 -7.61
N ALA A 67 -11.75 -11.30 -7.73
CA ALA A 67 -12.82 -12.20 -7.31
C ALA A 67 -12.97 -12.28 -5.78
N LEU A 68 -11.88 -12.09 -5.03
CA LEU A 68 -11.84 -12.21 -3.58
C LEU A 68 -12.34 -10.97 -2.86
N PHE A 69 -11.80 -9.80 -3.22
CA PHE A 69 -12.04 -8.55 -2.48
C PHE A 69 -12.16 -7.31 -3.37
N GLY A 70 -12.25 -7.44 -4.69
CA GLY A 70 -12.22 -6.30 -5.62
C GLY A 70 -13.39 -5.30 -5.48
N LYS A 71 -14.45 -5.64 -4.72
CA LYS A 71 -15.57 -4.72 -4.40
C LYS A 71 -15.47 -4.14 -2.98
N ARG A 72 -14.49 -4.56 -2.17
CA ARG A 72 -14.26 -4.08 -0.81
C ARG A 72 -13.43 -2.81 -0.80
N LEU A 73 -14.12 -1.68 -0.88
CA LEU A 73 -13.50 -0.35 -0.94
C LEU A 73 -12.59 -0.07 0.26
N ASP A 74 -12.92 -0.61 1.43
CA ASP A 74 -12.09 -0.50 2.64
C ASP A 74 -10.75 -1.25 2.55
N LEU A 75 -10.62 -2.21 1.62
CA LEU A 75 -9.41 -2.98 1.38
C LEU A 75 -8.65 -2.56 0.12
N CYS A 76 -9.31 -1.87 -0.83
CA CYS A 76 -8.74 -1.66 -2.15
C CYS A 76 -9.08 -0.32 -2.82
N ARG A 77 -9.84 0.57 -2.16
CA ARG A 77 -10.31 1.85 -2.73
C ARG A 77 -10.59 2.95 -1.69
N THR A 78 -9.85 2.97 -0.60
CA THR A 78 -9.94 3.99 0.47
C THR A 78 -9.16 5.23 0.10
N MET A 79 -7.89 5.08 -0.27
CA MET A 79 -7.08 6.15 -0.84
C MET A 79 -6.76 5.85 -2.28
N GLN A 80 -6.03 4.77 -2.55
CA GLN A 80 -5.62 4.39 -3.90
C GLN A 80 -6.57 3.35 -4.47
N HIS A 81 -6.49 3.06 -5.77
CA HIS A 81 -7.50 2.28 -6.46
C HIS A 81 -6.94 1.00 -7.05
N LEU A 82 -7.32 -0.15 -6.49
CA LEU A 82 -7.31 -1.40 -7.25
C LEU A 82 -8.39 -1.28 -8.33
N LEU A 83 -7.96 -1.26 -9.58
CA LEU A 83 -8.85 -0.96 -10.69
C LEU A 83 -9.91 -2.06 -10.85
N PRO A 84 -11.20 -1.71 -10.94
CA PRO A 84 -12.24 -2.67 -11.24
C PRO A 84 -12.06 -3.24 -12.66
N PRO A 85 -12.66 -4.41 -12.98
CA PRO A 85 -12.45 -5.10 -14.25
C PRO A 85 -12.75 -4.25 -15.49
N ASP A 86 -13.66 -3.28 -15.42
CA ASP A 86 -13.99 -2.37 -16.51
C ASP A 86 -13.02 -1.18 -16.66
N GLU A 87 -12.25 -0.87 -15.63
CA GLU A 87 -11.22 0.20 -15.65
C GLU A 87 -9.80 -0.33 -15.93
N LEU A 88 -9.57 -1.66 -15.86
CA LEU A 88 -8.30 -2.26 -16.29
C LEU A 88 -7.96 -1.87 -17.73
N HIS A 89 -6.72 -1.49 -18.01
CA HIS A 89 -6.30 -1.10 -19.35
C HIS A 89 -4.79 -1.29 -19.56
N LEU A 90 -4.40 -1.36 -20.83
CA LEU A 90 -3.00 -1.29 -21.24
C LEU A 90 -2.65 0.19 -21.44
N CYS A 91 -1.55 0.65 -20.84
CA CYS A 91 -1.03 1.98 -21.15
C CYS A 91 -0.36 1.99 -22.54
N ASP A 92 0.09 3.15 -23.00
CA ASP A 92 0.73 3.31 -24.31
C ASP A 92 1.99 2.43 -24.50
N SER A 93 2.69 2.09 -23.41
CA SER A 93 3.83 1.17 -23.44
C SER A 93 3.44 -0.31 -23.30
N GLY A 94 2.14 -0.61 -23.27
CA GLY A 94 1.58 -1.95 -23.19
C GLY A 94 1.55 -2.55 -21.78
N LEU A 95 1.95 -1.82 -20.73
CA LEU A 95 1.86 -2.31 -19.36
C LEU A 95 0.39 -2.43 -18.95
N LEU A 96 0.00 -3.58 -18.38
CA LEU A 96 -1.34 -3.79 -17.83
C LEU A 96 -1.43 -3.10 -16.48
N MET A 97 -2.15 -2.00 -16.40
CA MET A 97 -2.39 -1.26 -15.18
C MET A 97 -3.46 -1.95 -14.33
N PHE A 98 -3.17 -2.16 -13.05
CA PHE A 98 -4.11 -2.80 -12.12
C PHE A 98 -4.32 -2.01 -10.82
N TYR A 99 -3.40 -1.13 -10.45
CA TYR A 99 -3.51 -0.32 -9.24
C TYR A 99 -3.03 1.11 -9.54
N CYS A 100 -3.72 2.12 -9.04
CA CYS A 100 -3.52 3.51 -9.43
C CYS A 100 -3.63 4.43 -8.21
N GLU A 101 -2.72 5.40 -8.13
CA GLU A 101 -2.80 6.49 -7.17
C GLU A 101 -4.00 7.40 -7.46
N ASN A 102 -4.66 7.98 -6.46
CA ASN A 102 -5.94 8.68 -6.64
C ASN A 102 -5.88 10.01 -7.38
N GLN A 103 -4.70 10.60 -7.51
CA GLN A 103 -4.41 11.75 -8.37
C GLN A 103 -3.77 11.32 -9.71
N GLY A 104 -3.50 10.02 -9.88
CA GLY A 104 -2.90 9.44 -11.08
C GLY A 104 -1.40 9.66 -11.21
N VAL A 105 -0.72 10.07 -10.12
CA VAL A 105 0.72 10.40 -10.13
C VAL A 105 1.60 9.16 -10.28
N TRP A 106 1.15 8.01 -9.79
CA TRP A 106 1.84 6.74 -10.04
C TRP A 106 0.83 5.61 -10.22
N ASN A 107 1.31 4.56 -10.88
CA ASN A 107 0.49 3.39 -11.20
C ASN A 107 1.32 2.14 -10.98
N CYS A 108 0.68 1.04 -10.60
CA CYS A 108 1.32 -0.27 -10.58
C CYS A 108 0.77 -1.13 -11.71
N CYS A 109 1.69 -1.78 -12.41
CA CYS A 109 1.41 -2.48 -13.64
C CYS A 109 2.08 -3.85 -13.70
N ILE A 110 1.70 -4.65 -14.69
CA ILE A 110 2.34 -5.90 -15.09
C ILE A 110 2.91 -5.72 -16.50
N ARG A 111 4.14 -6.19 -16.74
CA ARG A 111 4.76 -6.07 -18.07
C ARG A 111 4.13 -7.05 -19.07
N PRO A 112 4.03 -6.70 -20.36
CA PRO A 112 3.53 -7.60 -21.40
C PRO A 112 4.18 -8.99 -21.40
N SER A 113 5.49 -9.06 -21.17
CA SER A 113 6.26 -10.30 -21.13
C SER A 113 5.85 -11.24 -20.00
N ASP A 114 5.26 -10.68 -18.94
CA ASP A 114 5.03 -11.36 -17.67
C ASP A 114 3.56 -11.76 -17.50
N ILE A 115 2.63 -11.25 -18.34
CA ILE A 115 1.19 -11.52 -18.27
C ILE A 115 0.86 -13.02 -18.31
N SER A 116 1.69 -13.82 -18.98
CA SER A 116 1.49 -15.28 -19.06
C SER A 116 1.78 -16.02 -17.74
N PHE A 117 2.42 -15.38 -16.76
CA PHE A 117 2.65 -15.97 -15.46
C PHE A 117 1.40 -15.90 -14.59
N ASP A 118 1.17 -16.97 -13.84
CA ASP A 118 0.06 -17.10 -12.91
C ASP A 118 0.08 -16.06 -11.77
N ASP A 119 1.27 -15.67 -11.34
CA ASP A 119 1.51 -14.68 -10.28
C ASP A 119 2.72 -13.81 -10.69
N PRO A 120 2.50 -12.85 -11.59
CA PRO A 120 3.58 -12.15 -12.26
C PRO A 120 4.25 -11.12 -11.35
N PRO A 121 5.52 -10.77 -11.61
CA PRO A 121 6.12 -9.58 -11.02
C PRO A 121 5.37 -8.32 -11.46
N THR A 122 5.40 -7.31 -10.60
CA THR A 122 4.77 -6.01 -10.80
C THR A 122 5.81 -4.90 -10.85
N VAL A 123 5.42 -3.79 -11.46
CA VAL A 123 6.24 -2.59 -11.58
C VAL A 123 5.49 -1.37 -11.10
N LEU A 124 6.20 -0.42 -10.51
CA LEU A 124 5.76 0.94 -10.25
C LEU A 124 6.11 1.79 -11.47
N ARG A 125 5.12 2.48 -12.00
CA ARG A 125 5.26 3.45 -13.07
C ARG A 125 5.01 4.85 -12.48
N PRO A 126 6.07 5.56 -12.07
CA PRO A 126 5.95 6.92 -11.57
C PRO A 126 5.71 7.91 -12.73
N ASP A 127 5.01 9.00 -12.44
CA ASP A 127 4.99 10.19 -13.29
C ASP A 127 6.30 10.96 -13.11
N CYS A 128 7.32 10.54 -13.87
CA CYS A 128 8.64 11.15 -13.85
C CYS A 128 9.14 11.39 -15.29
N SER A 129 10.13 12.27 -15.44
CA SER A 129 10.73 12.58 -16.73
C SER A 129 11.66 11.50 -17.28
N HIS A 130 11.95 10.44 -16.51
CA HIS A 130 12.79 9.33 -16.96
C HIS A 130 12.00 8.39 -17.88
N GLU A 131 12.25 8.50 -19.18
CA GLU A 131 11.56 7.75 -20.23
C GLU A 131 11.57 6.23 -20.00
N GLU A 132 12.68 5.67 -19.50
CA GLU A 132 12.80 4.24 -19.19
C GLU A 132 11.81 3.77 -18.12
N HIS A 133 11.65 4.56 -17.04
CA HIS A 133 10.70 4.24 -15.96
C HIS A 133 9.26 4.38 -16.43
N TYR A 134 8.99 5.37 -17.28
CA TYR A 134 7.66 5.57 -17.86
C TYR A 134 7.25 4.41 -18.79
N GLN A 135 8.21 3.86 -19.55
CA GLN A 135 7.97 2.79 -20.52
C GLN A 135 7.94 1.40 -19.88
N SER A 136 8.92 1.08 -19.04
CA SER A 136 9.14 -0.29 -18.54
C SER A 136 8.75 -0.52 -17.07
N GLY A 137 8.56 0.58 -16.32
CA GLY A 137 8.28 0.56 -14.89
C GLY A 137 9.47 0.10 -14.05
N ILE A 138 9.59 0.67 -12.85
CA ILE A 138 10.56 0.29 -11.83
C ILE A 138 10.06 -1.00 -11.16
N PRO A 139 10.87 -2.05 -10.97
CA PRO A 139 10.45 -3.26 -10.24
C PRO A 139 9.83 -2.93 -8.87
N TRP A 140 8.63 -3.47 -8.60
CA TRP A 140 7.89 -3.18 -7.37
C TRP A 140 7.59 -4.40 -6.51
N PHE A 141 7.11 -5.52 -7.05
CA PHE A 141 7.08 -6.78 -6.29
C PHE A 141 7.37 -7.93 -7.24
N GLU A 142 8.05 -8.98 -6.76
CA GLU A 142 8.29 -10.18 -7.58
C GLU A 142 7.02 -11.00 -7.85
N ARG A 143 5.95 -10.76 -7.08
CA ARG A 143 4.65 -11.43 -7.20
C ARG A 143 3.51 -10.45 -6.96
N LEU A 144 2.51 -10.52 -7.82
CA LEU A 144 1.28 -9.75 -7.69
C LEU A 144 0.54 -10.09 -6.39
N SER A 145 0.54 -11.34 -5.95
CA SER A 145 -0.07 -11.75 -4.68
C SER A 145 0.55 -11.02 -3.48
N THR A 146 1.87 -10.82 -3.47
CA THR A 146 2.56 -9.99 -2.47
C THR A 146 2.19 -8.52 -2.61
N ALA A 147 2.07 -8.00 -3.84
CA ALA A 147 1.59 -6.64 -4.08
C ALA A 147 0.16 -6.44 -3.51
N CYS A 148 -0.72 -7.43 -3.63
CA CYS A 148 -2.07 -7.37 -3.04
C CYS A 148 -2.05 -7.30 -1.51
N ILE A 149 -1.11 -7.99 -0.84
CA ILE A 149 -0.91 -7.83 0.62
C ILE A 149 -0.55 -6.37 0.93
N ALA A 150 0.42 -5.81 0.21
CA ALA A 150 0.85 -4.42 0.42
C ALA A 150 -0.28 -3.42 0.14
N ILE A 151 -1.10 -3.64 -0.88
CA ILE A 151 -2.29 -2.84 -1.19
C ILE A 151 -3.26 -2.86 -0.01
N VAL A 152 -3.66 -4.04 0.48
CA VAL A 152 -4.62 -4.15 1.59
C VAL A 152 -4.09 -3.47 2.86
N LEU A 153 -2.81 -3.64 3.17
CA LEU A 153 -2.18 -2.95 4.30
C LEU A 153 -2.14 -1.44 4.09
N THR A 154 -1.83 -0.97 2.88
CA THR A 154 -1.81 0.45 2.51
C THR A 154 -3.19 1.08 2.70
N GLU A 155 -4.22 0.48 2.12
CA GLU A 155 -5.59 1.00 2.19
C GLU A 155 -6.13 1.03 3.63
N SER A 156 -5.70 0.08 4.47
CA SER A 156 -6.05 0.07 5.90
C SER A 156 -5.48 1.24 6.72
N LEU A 157 -4.40 1.90 6.24
CA LEU A 157 -3.81 3.07 6.89
C LEU A 157 -4.69 4.32 6.76
N TYR A 158 -5.60 4.34 5.79
CA TYR A 158 -6.33 5.55 5.41
C TYR A 158 -7.84 5.47 5.64
N SER A 159 -8.33 4.39 6.26
CA SER A 159 -9.76 4.20 6.55
C SER A 159 -10.35 5.42 7.28
N HIS A 160 -11.57 5.83 6.93
CA HIS A 160 -12.21 7.04 7.47
C HIS A 160 -13.01 6.79 8.77
N GLU A 161 -13.34 7.89 9.47
CA GLU A 161 -14.09 8.06 10.74
C GLU A 161 -14.10 6.88 11.75
N GLY A 162 -13.41 7.07 12.88
CA GLY A 162 -13.25 6.03 13.92
C GLY A 162 -12.06 5.11 13.68
N ALA A 163 -11.36 5.29 12.55
CA ALA A 163 -10.13 4.57 12.24
C ALA A 163 -9.06 4.86 13.30
N LEU A 164 -8.48 3.78 13.82
CA LEU A 164 -7.44 3.85 14.84
C LEU A 164 -6.10 4.13 14.14
N THR A 165 -6.00 5.29 13.53
CA THR A 165 -4.86 5.70 12.71
C THR A 165 -4.18 6.96 13.25
N LEU A 166 -2.89 7.12 12.95
CA LEU A 166 -2.14 8.36 13.15
C LEU A 166 -1.38 8.70 11.88
N TYR A 167 -1.24 9.99 11.64
CA TYR A 167 -0.40 10.53 10.58
C TYR A 167 0.67 11.42 11.22
N GLY A 168 1.92 11.12 10.88
CA GLY A 168 3.12 11.75 11.40
C GLY A 168 4.02 12.28 10.29
N GLN A 169 4.87 13.26 10.62
CA GLN A 169 5.91 13.77 9.73
C GLN A 169 7.25 13.80 10.46
N LEU A 170 8.27 13.17 9.88
CA LEU A 170 9.57 12.93 10.51
C LEU A 170 10.68 13.78 9.87
N LEU A 171 11.58 14.24 10.73
CA LEU A 171 12.86 14.82 10.38
C LEU A 171 13.90 13.72 10.09
N PRO A 172 15.03 14.05 9.43
CA PRO A 172 16.04 13.06 9.05
C PRO A 172 16.51 12.18 10.21
N ASP A 173 16.82 12.80 11.35
CA ASP A 173 17.34 12.10 12.53
C ASP A 173 16.29 11.21 13.24
N GLU A 174 15.00 11.44 12.95
CA GLU A 174 13.87 10.72 13.57
C GLU A 174 13.52 9.45 12.80
N ILE A 175 13.83 9.37 11.50
CA ILE A 175 13.57 8.20 10.65
C ILE A 175 14.21 6.94 11.26
N ALA A 176 15.47 7.03 11.66
CA ALA A 176 16.20 5.91 12.26
C ALA A 176 15.59 5.45 13.60
N MET A 177 14.87 6.32 14.32
CA MET A 177 14.25 5.97 15.60
C MET A 177 13.06 5.03 15.42
N VAL A 178 12.36 5.08 14.28
CA VAL A 178 11.25 4.16 13.98
C VAL A 178 11.77 2.72 13.89
N GLY A 179 12.81 2.49 13.09
CA GLY A 179 13.39 1.16 12.90
C GLY A 179 14.14 0.59 14.10
N GLN A 180 14.50 1.43 15.08
CA GLN A 180 15.03 0.96 16.37
C GLN A 180 13.94 0.46 17.32
N ARG A 181 12.68 0.88 17.11
CA ARG A 181 11.57 0.62 18.02
C ARG A 181 10.62 -0.45 17.54
N PHE A 182 10.44 -0.57 16.23
CA PHE A 182 9.56 -1.56 15.63
C PHE A 182 10.33 -2.52 14.74
N PRO A 183 9.97 -3.82 14.74
CA PRO A 183 10.57 -4.77 13.83
C PRO A 183 10.09 -4.48 12.40
N THR A 184 11.01 -4.54 11.45
CA THR A 184 10.68 -4.43 10.03
C THR A 184 9.78 -5.58 9.62
N ALA A 185 8.75 -5.27 8.85
CA ALA A 185 7.81 -6.25 8.34
C ALA A 185 8.47 -7.19 7.33
N ALA A 186 7.93 -8.40 7.20
CA ALA A 186 8.37 -9.35 6.17
C ALA A 186 7.90 -9.01 4.74
N LEU A 187 7.40 -7.78 4.54
CA LEU A 187 7.21 -7.23 3.20
C LEU A 187 8.56 -6.77 2.68
N PRO A 188 8.96 -7.17 1.45
CA PRO A 188 10.19 -6.67 0.92
C PRO A 188 10.06 -5.16 0.66
N SER A 189 11.10 -4.40 1.00
CA SER A 189 11.19 -2.99 0.66
C SER A 189 11.43 -2.87 -0.84
N TYR A 190 10.62 -2.07 -1.53
CA TYR A 190 10.75 -1.87 -2.96
C TYR A 190 10.69 -0.40 -3.35
N PRO A 191 11.46 -0.02 -4.38
CA PRO A 191 12.44 -0.82 -5.12
C PRO A 191 13.60 -1.26 -4.24
N ALA A 192 14.14 -2.47 -4.50
CA ALA A 192 15.22 -3.07 -3.71
C ALA A 192 16.53 -2.26 -3.79
N GLU A 193 16.64 -1.39 -4.80
CA GLU A 193 17.69 -0.41 -4.96
C GLU A 193 17.05 0.98 -4.98
N HIS A 194 17.68 1.96 -4.32
CA HIS A 194 17.20 3.34 -4.36
C HIS A 194 17.20 3.85 -5.81
N VAL A 195 16.00 4.17 -6.30
CA VAL A 195 15.82 4.86 -7.58
C VAL A 195 15.40 6.30 -7.27
N GLU A 196 15.95 7.26 -8.01
CA GLU A 196 15.67 8.69 -7.82
C GLU A 196 14.16 9.01 -7.85
N CYS A 197 13.39 8.24 -8.63
CA CYS A 197 11.95 8.39 -8.82
C CYS A 197 11.07 7.66 -7.80
N ASP A 198 11.66 7.03 -6.78
CA ASP A 198 10.91 6.32 -5.77
C ASP A 198 11.00 7.00 -4.41
N THR A 199 9.85 7.07 -3.73
CA THR A 199 9.75 7.48 -2.33
C THR A 199 9.90 6.24 -1.48
N GLY A 200 11.13 5.94 -1.02
CA GLY A 200 11.44 4.67 -0.36
C GLY A 200 10.42 4.32 0.72
N HIS A 201 9.74 3.18 0.55
CA HIS A 201 8.70 2.70 1.48
C HIS A 201 9.25 1.62 2.41
N GLN A 202 9.02 1.78 3.71
CA GLN A 202 9.38 0.79 4.73
C GLN A 202 8.18 0.45 5.60
N TRP A 203 8.01 -0.85 5.84
CA TRP A 203 6.93 -1.37 6.65
C TRP A 203 7.45 -1.89 7.98
N TYR A 204 6.70 -1.63 9.04
CA TYR A 204 6.94 -2.18 10.37
C TYR A 204 5.62 -2.75 10.89
N VAL A 205 5.68 -3.90 11.54
CA VAL A 205 4.48 -4.55 12.09
C VAL A 205 4.75 -5.09 13.48
N ASP A 206 3.80 -4.89 14.37
CA ASP A 206 3.69 -5.56 15.66
C ASP A 206 2.32 -6.26 15.72
N GLU A 207 2.02 -6.98 16.79
CA GLU A 207 0.78 -7.76 16.94
C GLU A 207 -0.49 -6.93 16.66
N ASP A 208 -0.50 -5.70 17.19
CA ASP A 208 -1.65 -4.78 17.17
C ASP A 208 -1.39 -3.51 16.35
N VAL A 209 -0.24 -3.37 15.68
CA VAL A 209 0.15 -2.11 15.02
C VAL A 209 0.82 -2.35 13.67
N ILE A 210 0.42 -1.57 12.66
CA ILE A 210 1.08 -1.43 11.37
C ILE A 210 1.64 -0.02 11.29
N LEU A 211 2.89 0.11 10.85
CA LEU A 211 3.47 1.39 10.47
C LEU A 211 3.99 1.33 9.05
N SER A 212 3.75 2.39 8.29
CA SER A 212 4.37 2.62 7.00
C SER A 212 5.13 3.94 7.06
N LEU A 213 6.39 3.89 6.64
CA LEU A 213 7.27 5.03 6.51
C LEU A 213 7.52 5.27 5.02
N GLU A 214 7.15 6.44 4.53
CA GLU A 214 7.44 6.89 3.18
C GLU A 214 8.50 7.97 3.22
N THR A 215 9.68 7.70 2.65
CA THR A 215 10.81 8.63 2.65
C THR A 215 10.87 9.43 1.35
N TYR A 216 11.24 10.70 1.45
CA TYR A 216 11.42 11.58 0.30
C TYR A 216 12.90 11.67 -0.08
N ASN A 217 13.23 11.47 -1.36
CA ASN A 217 14.55 11.81 -1.86
C ASN A 217 14.71 13.35 -1.90
N GLU A 218 15.82 13.86 -1.38
CA GLU A 218 16.24 15.24 -1.57
C GLU A 218 16.83 15.39 -3.00
N PRO A 219 16.03 15.67 -4.06
CA PRO A 219 15.06 16.76 -4.05
C PRO A 219 13.77 16.43 -4.82
N LEU A 220 12.66 16.18 -4.13
CA LEU A 220 11.37 16.77 -4.54
C LEU A 220 11.45 18.30 -4.35
N LYS A 221 12.33 18.93 -5.14
CA LYS A 221 12.38 20.37 -5.32
C LYS A 221 11.11 20.79 -6.04
N HIS A 222 10.29 21.52 -5.32
CA HIS A 222 9.72 22.80 -5.76
C HIS A 222 8.37 22.87 -6.47
N ASP A 223 7.59 21.79 -6.64
CA ASP A 223 6.20 21.95 -7.11
C ASP A 223 5.12 21.71 -6.05
N HIS A 224 5.46 21.08 -4.92
CA HIS A 224 4.64 21.19 -3.71
C HIS A 224 5.23 22.28 -2.82
N PRO A 225 4.70 23.53 -2.84
CA PRO A 225 5.11 24.52 -1.86
C PRO A 225 4.85 23.92 -0.48
N VAL A 226 5.85 23.94 0.42
CA VAL A 226 5.63 23.67 1.85
C VAL A 226 4.51 24.59 2.27
N LEU A 227 3.30 24.05 2.39
CA LEU A 227 2.12 24.85 2.68
C LEU A 227 2.21 25.21 4.16
N PRO A 228 2.42 26.48 4.53
CA PRO A 228 2.59 26.85 5.93
C PRO A 228 1.36 26.41 6.73
N GLY A 229 1.56 25.55 7.73
CA GLY A 229 0.50 24.99 8.56
C GLY A 229 -0.03 23.60 8.15
N TRP A 230 0.40 23.05 7.01
CA TRP A 230 0.11 21.67 6.61
C TRP A 230 1.28 20.74 6.89
N ASP A 231 2.50 21.22 6.64
CA ASP A 231 3.73 20.44 6.73
C ASP A 231 4.68 20.91 7.84
N ARG A 232 5.39 19.94 8.42
CA ARG A 232 6.50 20.11 9.35
C ARG A 232 7.72 20.56 8.56
N ILE A 233 8.26 21.71 8.94
CA ILE A 233 9.45 22.27 8.30
C ILE A 233 10.62 21.29 8.44
N GLY A 234 11.25 20.94 7.31
CA GLY A 234 12.38 20.02 7.27
C GLY A 234 12.02 18.54 7.31
N ARG A 235 10.73 18.18 7.16
CA ARG A 235 10.34 16.76 7.03
C ARG A 235 11.05 16.09 5.86
N GLN A 236 11.42 14.83 6.05
CA GLN A 236 11.96 13.94 5.03
C GLN A 236 11.20 12.61 4.93
N ALA A 237 10.23 12.36 5.81
CA ALA A 237 9.37 11.21 5.68
C ALA A 237 7.99 11.46 6.28
N ASP A 238 7.01 10.76 5.73
CA ASP A 238 5.68 10.62 6.29
C ASP A 238 5.57 9.28 7.03
N LEU A 239 4.94 9.31 8.19
CA LEU A 239 4.70 8.15 9.04
C LEU A 239 3.20 7.90 9.15
N HIS A 240 2.75 6.78 8.61
CA HIS A 240 1.39 6.30 8.78
C HIS A 240 1.36 5.20 9.83
N VAL A 241 0.41 5.28 10.76
CA VAL A 241 0.19 4.26 11.78
C VAL A 241 -1.25 3.79 11.70
N ARG A 242 -1.47 2.48 11.80
CA ARG A 242 -2.77 1.85 12.04
C ARG A 242 -2.64 0.90 13.22
N ALA A 243 -3.46 1.09 14.23
CA ALA A 243 -3.62 0.16 15.34
C ALA A 243 -4.87 -0.71 15.16
N ARG A 244 -4.88 -1.91 15.72
CA ARG A 244 -6.04 -2.81 15.73
C ARG A 244 -7.08 -2.39 16.76
N THR A 245 -6.64 -1.87 17.91
CA THR A 245 -7.47 -1.48 19.06
C THR A 245 -7.20 -0.04 19.53
N GLN A 246 -8.14 0.53 20.29
CA GLN A 246 -7.98 1.86 20.87
C GLN A 246 -6.85 1.90 21.89
N GLU A 247 -6.68 0.82 22.64
CA GLU A 247 -5.61 0.62 23.60
C GLU A 247 -4.24 0.61 22.91
N ALA A 248 -4.12 -0.12 21.80
CA ALA A 248 -2.88 -0.12 21.00
C ALA A 248 -2.58 1.26 20.40
N LEU A 249 -3.59 1.97 19.88
CA LEU A 249 -3.40 3.34 19.38
C LEU A 249 -2.90 4.29 20.48
N GLN A 250 -3.49 4.18 21.67
CA GLN A 250 -3.10 5.00 22.81
C GLN A 250 -1.67 4.67 23.28
N SER A 251 -1.30 3.39 23.30
CA SER A 251 0.09 2.95 23.58
C SER A 251 1.10 3.54 22.59
N ILE A 252 0.74 3.61 21.30
CA ILE A 252 1.59 4.27 20.30
C ILE A 252 1.72 5.78 20.58
N ARG A 253 0.62 6.47 20.90
CA ARG A 253 0.65 7.90 21.24
C ARG A 253 1.52 8.21 22.47
N GLU A 254 1.55 7.30 23.43
CA GLU A 254 2.34 7.46 24.66
C GLU A 254 3.81 7.09 24.47
N SER A 255 4.12 6.16 23.57
CA SER A 255 5.49 5.70 23.33
C SER A 255 6.25 6.56 22.34
N LEU A 256 5.58 7.18 21.37
CA LEU A 256 6.22 7.98 20.31
C LEU A 256 6.26 9.48 20.63
N PRO A 257 7.29 10.21 20.15
CA PRO A 257 7.38 11.65 20.36
C PRO A 257 6.16 12.40 19.80
N THR A 258 5.58 13.28 20.61
CA THR A 258 4.33 13.98 20.25
C THR A 258 4.52 14.94 19.08
N GLU A 259 5.72 15.50 18.92
CA GLU A 259 6.12 16.37 17.83
C GLU A 259 6.05 15.70 16.46
N TRP A 260 6.12 14.37 16.40
CA TRP A 260 5.94 13.61 15.16
C TRP A 260 4.52 13.73 14.63
N PHE A 261 3.52 13.94 15.51
CA PHE A 261 2.09 13.97 15.18
C PHE A 261 1.47 15.37 15.28
N ASN A 262 2.08 16.26 16.07
CA ASN A 262 1.54 17.57 16.43
C ASN A 262 2.51 18.71 16.06
N TRP A 263 2.81 18.86 14.78
CA TRP A 263 3.67 19.95 14.26
C TRP A 263 2.89 21.19 13.80
N ARG A 264 1.57 21.09 13.66
CA ARG A 264 0.73 22.22 13.24
C ARG A 264 0.62 23.23 14.39
N PRO A 265 0.86 24.53 14.15
CA PRO A 265 0.55 25.55 15.14
C PRO A 265 -0.95 25.49 15.47
N VAL A 266 -1.30 25.51 16.76
CA VAL A 266 -2.69 25.73 17.17
C VAL A 266 -3.06 27.16 16.79
N TYR A 267 -3.62 27.36 15.60
CA TYR A 267 -4.19 28.65 15.23
C TYR A 267 -5.45 28.87 16.08
N GLY A 268 -5.31 29.62 17.18
CA GLY A 268 -6.42 30.19 17.95
C GLY A 268 -6.55 29.73 19.41
N ARG A 269 -5.74 30.32 20.30
CA ARG A 269 -6.23 30.90 21.57
C ARG A 269 -5.42 32.17 21.87
N ALA A 270 -5.93 33.30 21.37
CA ALA A 270 -5.72 34.63 21.93
C ALA A 270 -7.07 35.35 21.84
#